data_AF-A0AAU8SC86-F1
#
_entry.id   AF-A0AAU8SC86-F1
#
_cell.length_a   1.000
_cell.length_b   1.000
_cell.length_c   1.000
_cell.angle_alpha   90.00
_cell.angle_beta   90.00
_cell.angle_gamma   90.00
#
_symmetry.space_group_name_H-M   'P 1'
#
loop_
_entity.id
_entity.type
_entity.pdbx_description
1 polymer ?
#
loop_
_entity_poly.entity_id
_entity_poly.type
_entity_poly.pdbx_seq_one_letter_code
_entity_poly.pdbx_strand_id
1 'polypeptide(L)'
;MAEIDVKKLRELAQKATPGPWAVDTECLDGHGRLYVSKGRSDYLLGRILEVFQNCLVRSKQRMANAEYIAAANPATILVICDRLEAAEKDAGRYRTFLKINLQQLAELRYQVNQEGKSIDDLLDALAQRQGEGS
;
A
#
# COMPACT_ATOMS: atom_id res chain seq x y z
N MET A 1 -13.24 -5.41 0.62
CA MET A 1 -12.05 -5.16 -0.21
C MET A 1 -11.45 -6.52 -0.54
N ALA A 2 -11.08 -6.77 -1.80
CA ALA A 2 -10.39 -8.01 -2.14
C ALA A 2 -9.01 -7.99 -1.46
N GLU A 3 -8.67 -9.06 -0.74
CA GLU A 3 -7.34 -9.24 -0.17
C GLU A 3 -6.39 -9.60 -1.32
N ILE A 4 -5.35 -8.77 -1.50
CA ILE A 4 -4.33 -9.01 -2.54
C ILE A 4 -3.24 -9.86 -1.89
N ASP A 5 -3.00 -11.05 -2.43
CA ASP A 5 -1.85 -11.86 -2.04
C ASP A 5 -0.57 -11.26 -2.65
N VAL A 6 0.04 -10.33 -1.90
CA VAL A 6 1.23 -9.57 -2.34
C VAL A 6 2.43 -10.49 -2.59
N LYS A 7 2.58 -11.56 -1.79
CA LYS A 7 3.68 -12.53 -1.95
C LYS A 7 3.54 -13.30 -3.25
N LYS A 8 2.36 -13.85 -3.51
CA LYS A 8 2.08 -14.55 -4.76
C LYS A 8 2.19 -13.64 -5.96
N LEU A 9 1.72 -12.39 -5.86
CA LEU A 9 1.86 -11.40 -6.94
C LEU A 9 3.33 -11.10 -7.23
N ARG A 10 4.17 -10.94 -6.21
CA ARG A 10 5.62 -10.75 -6.36
C ARG A 10 6.28 -11.97 -7.02
N GLU A 11 5.96 -13.18 -6.58
CA GLU A 11 6.52 -14.41 -7.17
C GLU A 11 6.17 -14.54 -8.66
N LEU A 12 4.92 -14.24 -9.03
CA LEU A 12 4.49 -14.24 -10.42
C LEU A 12 5.22 -13.18 -11.23
N ALA A 13 5.39 -11.97 -10.69
CA ALA A 13 6.12 -10.89 -11.34
C ALA A 13 7.61 -11.21 -11.53
N GLN A 14 8.27 -11.84 -10.55
CA GLN A 14 9.67 -12.26 -10.67
C GLN A 14 9.89 -13.35 -11.74
N LYS A 15 8.91 -14.23 -11.93
CA LYS A 15 8.95 -15.29 -12.95
C LYS A 15 8.60 -14.80 -14.36
N ALA A 16 7.84 -13.71 -14.45
CA ALA A 16 7.40 -13.14 -15.72
C ALA A 16 8.54 -12.40 -16.44
N THR A 17 8.34 -12.13 -17.73
CA THR A 17 9.32 -11.40 -18.54
C THR A 17 9.61 -10.01 -17.95
N PRO A 18 10.86 -9.70 -17.56
CA PRO A 18 11.17 -8.40 -16.96
C PRO A 18 10.84 -7.24 -17.90
N GLY A 19 10.36 -6.13 -17.33
CA GLY A 19 10.14 -4.87 -18.05
C GLY A 19 11.44 -4.15 -18.44
N PRO A 20 11.36 -3.03 -19.18
CA PRO A 20 10.12 -2.38 -19.64
C PRO A 20 9.49 -3.12 -20.83
N TRP A 21 8.17 -3.07 -20.89
CA TRP A 21 7.39 -3.54 -22.04
C TRP A 21 6.94 -2.34 -22.88
N ALA A 22 6.91 -2.50 -24.19
CA ALA A 22 6.43 -1.49 -25.12
C ALA A 22 5.30 -2.05 -25.98
N VAL A 23 4.40 -1.16 -26.41
CA VAL A 23 3.37 -1.47 -27.40
C VAL A 23 3.96 -1.28 -28.78
N ASP A 24 3.87 -2.32 -29.61
CA ASP A 24 4.29 -2.24 -31.01
C ASP A 24 3.19 -1.49 -31.78
N THR A 25 3.43 -0.20 -32.04
CA THR A 25 2.45 0.69 -32.71
C THR A 25 2.36 0.47 -34.20
N GLU A 26 3.38 -0.13 -34.80
CA GLU A 26 3.37 -0.50 -36.21
C GLU A 26 2.61 -1.83 -36.36
N CYS A 27 1.54 -1.83 -37.16
CA CYS A 27 0.76 -3.03 -37.45
C CYS A 27 1.51 -3.88 -38.48
N LEU A 28 2.50 -4.64 -38.01
CA LEU A 28 3.53 -5.25 -38.87
C LEU A 28 3.02 -6.31 -39.83
N ASP A 29 1.90 -6.93 -39.50
CA ASP A 29 1.39 -8.09 -40.22
C ASP A 29 0.28 -7.75 -41.22
N GLY A 30 -0.11 -6.49 -41.35
CA GLY A 30 -1.21 -6.08 -42.23
C GLY A 30 -2.59 -6.65 -41.85
N HIS A 31 -2.70 -7.37 -40.73
CA HIS A 31 -3.93 -8.02 -40.26
C HIS A 31 -4.60 -7.27 -39.10
N GLY A 32 -4.08 -6.11 -38.72
CA GLY A 32 -4.65 -5.33 -37.62
C GLY A 32 -4.30 -5.88 -36.23
N ARG A 33 -3.22 -6.66 -36.08
CA ARG A 33 -2.83 -7.20 -34.76
C ARG A 33 -1.91 -6.25 -34.02
N LEU A 34 -2.12 -6.15 -32.71
CA LEU A 34 -1.32 -5.30 -31.83
C LEU A 34 -0.52 -6.19 -30.88
N TYR A 35 0.73 -5.83 -30.62
CA TYR A 35 1.62 -6.63 -29.78
C TYR A 35 2.19 -5.80 -28.63
N VAL A 36 2.49 -6.48 -27.51
CA VAL A 36 3.32 -5.94 -26.44
C VAL A 36 4.60 -6.76 -26.37
N SER A 37 5.74 -6.07 -26.41
CA SER A 37 7.07 -6.66 -26.59
C SER A 37 8.04 -6.19 -25.51
N LYS A 38 9.09 -6.98 -25.27
CA LYS A 38 10.17 -6.62 -24.33
C LYS A 38 11.13 -5.63 -24.97
N GLY A 39 11.24 -4.41 -24.45
CA GLY A 39 12.18 -3.41 -24.97
C GLY A 39 11.60 -2.55 -26.10
N ARG A 40 12.40 -2.23 -27.12
CA ARG A 40 11.93 -1.44 -28.28
C ARG A 40 11.15 -2.33 -29.24
N SER A 41 10.22 -1.72 -29.97
CA SER A 41 9.48 -2.32 -31.08
C SER A 41 10.42 -2.55 -32.28
N ASP A 42 11.36 -3.50 -32.18
CA ASP A 42 12.06 -4.05 -33.34
C ASP A 42 11.53 -5.44 -33.70
N TYR A 43 11.34 -5.67 -35.00
CA TYR A 43 10.43 -6.67 -35.52
C TYR A 43 10.81 -8.10 -35.10
N LEU A 44 9.80 -8.80 -34.55
CA LEU A 44 9.68 -10.27 -34.38
C LEU A 44 10.37 -10.92 -33.17
N LEU A 45 11.31 -10.26 -32.49
CA LEU A 45 11.98 -10.84 -31.31
C LEU A 45 11.45 -10.22 -30.01
N GLY A 46 10.88 -11.05 -29.13
CA GLY A 46 10.49 -10.60 -27.79
C GLY A 46 9.03 -10.20 -27.60
N ARG A 47 8.10 -10.62 -28.48
CA ARG A 47 6.65 -10.50 -28.28
C ARG A 47 6.20 -11.29 -27.04
N ILE A 48 5.45 -10.64 -26.16
CA ILE A 48 4.96 -11.19 -24.88
C ILE A 48 3.46 -11.47 -24.96
N LEU A 49 2.70 -10.56 -25.59
CA LEU A 49 1.25 -10.58 -25.65
C LEU A 49 0.79 -10.13 -27.04
N GLU A 50 -0.22 -10.82 -27.56
CA GLU A 50 -1.01 -10.36 -28.71
C GLU A 50 -2.35 -9.80 -28.20
N VAL A 51 -2.69 -8.59 -28.64
CA VAL A 51 -3.95 -7.93 -28.32
C VAL A 51 -4.79 -7.85 -29.59
N PHE A 52 -5.83 -8.67 -29.64
CA PHE A 52 -6.70 -8.80 -30.81
C PHE A 52 -7.99 -7.96 -30.67
N GLN A 53 -8.46 -7.40 -31.78
CA GLN A 53 -9.76 -6.75 -31.86
C GLN A 53 -10.82 -7.79 -32.24
N ASN A 54 -11.90 -7.91 -31.46
CA ASN A 54 -13.01 -8.82 -31.79
C ASN A 54 -14.37 -8.10 -31.70
N CYS A 55 -15.47 -8.85 -31.78
CA CYS A 55 -16.83 -8.30 -31.72
C CYS A 55 -17.13 -7.54 -30.41
N LEU A 56 -16.43 -7.87 -29.33
CA LEU A 56 -16.62 -7.31 -27.99
C LEU A 56 -15.59 -6.23 -27.63
N VAL A 57 -14.44 -6.20 -28.30
CA VAL A 57 -13.35 -5.24 -28.04
C VAL A 57 -13.18 -4.34 -29.26
N ARG A 58 -13.46 -3.05 -29.10
CA ARG A 58 -13.32 -2.07 -30.18
C ARG A 58 -11.86 -1.66 -30.38
N SER A 59 -11.53 -1.14 -31.56
CA SER A 59 -10.16 -0.74 -31.95
C SER A 59 -9.47 0.18 -30.94
N LYS A 60 -10.20 1.18 -30.38
CA LYS A 60 -9.65 2.08 -29.35
C LYS A 60 -9.35 1.38 -28.02
N GLN A 61 -10.23 0.46 -27.59
CA GLN A 61 -10.05 -0.30 -26.36
C GLN A 61 -8.89 -1.28 -26.47
N ARG A 62 -8.66 -1.86 -27.67
CA ARG A 62 -7.50 -2.72 -27.93
C ARG A 62 -6.19 -1.99 -27.64
N MET A 63 -6.02 -0.76 -28.12
CA MET A 63 -4.82 0.04 -27.86
C MET A 63 -4.66 0.34 -26.36
N ALA A 64 -5.73 0.82 -25.72
CA ALA A 64 -5.72 1.11 -24.29
C ALA A 64 -5.38 -0.12 -23.44
N ASN A 65 -5.86 -1.32 -23.80
CA ASN A 65 -5.53 -2.56 -23.10
C ASN A 65 -4.04 -2.91 -23.23
N ALA A 66 -3.45 -2.72 -24.41
CA ALA A 66 -2.03 -2.97 -24.62
C ALA A 66 -1.16 -2.00 -23.82
N GLU A 67 -1.49 -0.71 -23.85
CA GLU A 67 -0.82 0.34 -23.08
C GLU A 67 -0.92 0.06 -21.58
N TYR A 68 -2.11 -0.30 -21.10
CA TYR A 68 -2.35 -0.64 -19.70
C TYR A 68 -1.49 -1.83 -19.25
N ILE A 69 -1.48 -2.93 -20.00
CA ILE A 69 -0.71 -4.13 -19.65
C ILE A 69 0.80 -3.85 -19.74
N ALA A 70 1.25 -3.09 -20.76
CA ALA A 70 2.65 -2.70 -20.91
C ALA A 70 3.13 -1.80 -19.74
N ALA A 71 2.27 -0.90 -19.26
CA ALA A 71 2.55 -0.08 -18.08
C ALA A 71 2.56 -0.93 -16.79
N ALA A 72 1.61 -1.87 -16.66
CA ALA A 72 1.52 -2.84 -15.58
C ALA A 72 2.46 -4.05 -15.76
N ASN A 73 3.61 -3.84 -16.39
CA ASN A 73 4.63 -4.88 -16.57
C ASN A 73 5.19 -5.36 -15.21
N PRO A 74 5.87 -6.52 -15.17
CA PRO A 74 6.37 -7.10 -13.94
C PRO A 74 7.31 -6.20 -13.15
N ALA A 75 8.14 -5.37 -13.81
CA ALA A 75 9.01 -4.43 -13.10
C ALA A 75 8.20 -3.37 -12.33
N THR A 76 7.15 -2.81 -12.94
CA THR A 76 6.22 -1.89 -12.27
C THR A 76 5.51 -2.56 -11.11
N ILE A 77 5.03 -3.81 -11.30
CA ILE A 77 4.33 -4.55 -10.24
C ILE A 77 5.24 -4.82 -9.05
N LEU A 78 6.51 -5.17 -9.27
CA LEU A 78 7.48 -5.37 -8.19
C LEU A 78 7.69 -4.08 -7.37
N VAL A 79 7.82 -2.94 -8.04
CA VAL A 79 7.92 -1.63 -7.36
C VAL A 79 6.67 -1.33 -6.54
N ILE A 80 5.48 -1.67 -7.05
CA ILE A 80 4.22 -1.50 -6.31
C ILE A 80 4.21 -2.41 -5.08
N CYS A 81 4.62 -3.67 -5.20
CA CYS A 81 4.75 -4.59 -4.06
C CYS A 81 5.70 -4.04 -2.99
N ASP A 82 6.87 -3.53 -3.39
CA ASP A 82 7.85 -2.97 -2.45
C ASP A 82 7.30 -1.73 -1.72
N ARG A 83 6.61 -0.84 -2.44
CA ARG A 83 5.95 0.34 -1.86
C ARG A 83 4.82 -0.03 -0.90
N LEU A 84 4.04 -1.06 -1.25
CA LEU A 84 2.95 -1.53 -0.41
C LEU A 84 3.47 -2.12 0.90
N GLU A 85 4.48 -2.99 0.83
CA GLU A 85 5.09 -3.58 2.04
C GLU A 85 5.73 -2.54 2.95
N ALA A 86 6.38 -1.51 2.36
CA ALA A 86 6.90 -0.39 3.13
C ALA A 86 5.78 0.38 3.85
N ALA A 87 4.68 0.66 3.15
CA ALA A 87 3.52 1.34 3.73
C ALA A 87 2.85 0.51 4.84
N GLU A 88 2.71 -0.80 4.65
CA GLU A 88 2.17 -1.72 5.65
C GLU A 88 3.06 -1.79 6.90
N LYS A 89 4.39 -1.83 6.72
CA LYS A 89 5.35 -1.79 7.81
C LYS A 89 5.25 -0.49 8.62
N ASP A 90 5.15 0.65 7.94
CA ASP A 90 5.00 1.94 8.61
C ASP A 90 3.65 2.05 9.33
N ALA A 91 2.56 1.59 8.71
CA ALA A 91 1.27 1.49 9.40
C ALA A 91 1.36 0.62 10.67
N GLY A 92 2.07 -0.51 10.61
CA GLY A 92 2.33 -1.36 11.77
C GLY A 92 3.13 -0.66 12.88
N ARG A 93 4.15 0.11 12.49
CA ARG A 93 4.94 0.93 13.43
C ARG A 93 4.08 2.00 14.11
N TYR A 94 3.29 2.75 13.33
CA TYR A 94 2.40 3.78 13.89
C TYR A 94 1.34 3.20 14.81
N ARG A 95 0.75 2.04 14.47
CA ARG A 95 -0.19 1.34 15.36
C ARG A 95 0.46 0.96 16.69
N THR A 96 1.69 0.44 16.65
CA THR A 96 2.44 0.09 17.86
C THR A 96 2.76 1.32 18.69
N PHE A 97 3.27 2.38 18.05
CA PHE A 97 3.58 3.65 18.72
C PHE A 97 2.34 4.27 19.38
N LEU A 98 1.22 4.32 18.66
CA LEU A 98 -0.04 4.81 19.19
C LEU A 98 -0.50 3.99 20.40
N LYS A 99 -0.39 2.66 20.33
CA LYS A 99 -0.74 1.77 21.44
C LYS A 99 0.09 2.07 22.70
N ILE A 100 1.40 2.23 22.55
CA ILE A 100 2.31 2.56 23.67
C ILE A 100 1.95 3.93 24.25
N ASN A 101 1.78 4.96 23.41
CA ASN A 101 1.44 6.30 23.88
C ASN A 101 0.09 6.33 24.61
N LEU A 102 -0.90 5.58 24.13
CA LEU A 102 -2.20 5.47 24.79
C LEU A 102 -2.08 4.80 26.16
N GLN A 103 -1.23 3.79 26.31
CA GLN A 103 -0.95 3.16 27.60
C GLN A 103 -0.27 4.14 28.56
N GLN A 104 0.77 4.84 28.11
CA GLN A 104 1.45 5.87 28.90
C GLN A 104 0.51 6.99 29.34
N LEU A 105 -0.38 7.45 28.44
CA LEU A 105 -1.40 8.44 28.79
C LEU A 105 -2.38 7.93 29.83
N ALA A 106 -2.75 6.65 29.79
CA ALA A 106 -3.62 6.06 30.80
C ALA A 106 -2.93 5.98 32.17
N GLU A 107 -1.64 5.62 32.19
CA GLU A 107 -0.81 5.59 33.40
C GLU A 107 -0.63 6.98 34.01
N LEU A 108 -0.29 7.98 33.21
CA LEU A 108 -0.16 9.37 33.66
C LEU A 108 -1.49 9.91 34.21
N ARG A 109 -2.61 9.60 33.55
CA ARG A 109 -3.95 9.97 34.06
C ARG A 109 -4.23 9.33 35.42
N TYR A 110 -3.82 8.08 35.61
CA TYR A 110 -4.00 7.39 36.88
C TYR A 110 -3.16 8.04 37.99
N GLN A 111 -1.90 8.37 37.71
CA GLN A 111 -1.00 9.04 38.66
C GLN A 111 -1.54 10.39 39.09
N VAL A 112 -1.93 11.25 38.13
CA VAL A 112 -2.51 12.57 38.42
C VAL A 112 -3.77 12.45 39.30
N ASN A 113 -4.61 11.43 39.05
CA ASN A 113 -5.81 11.20 39.85
C ASN A 113 -5.50 10.72 41.27
N GLN A 114 -4.44 9.94 41.47
CA GLN A 114 -3.99 9.55 42.81
C GLN A 114 -3.41 10.73 43.58
N GLU A 115 -2.58 11.54 42.94
CA GLU A 115 -2.00 12.75 43.54
C GLU A 115 -3.10 13.74 43.95
N GLY A 116 -4.12 13.94 43.10
CA GLY A 116 -5.27 14.78 43.43
C GLY A 116 -6.00 14.33 44.70
N LYS A 117 -6.29 13.03 44.82
CA LYS A 117 -6.90 12.47 46.04
C LYS A 117 -6.03 12.68 47.27
N SER A 118 -4.72 12.47 47.14
CA SER A 118 -3.79 12.70 48.26
C SER A 118 -3.77 14.16 48.70
N ILE A 119 -3.95 15.12 47.78
CA ILE A 119 -4.05 16.54 48.13
C ILE A 119 -5.36 16.81 48.87
N ASP A 120 -6.49 16.29 48.38
CA ASP A 120 -7.79 16.44 49.03
C ASP A 120 -7.78 15.87 50.46
N ASP A 121 -7.22 14.67 50.65
CA ASP A 121 -7.08 14.03 51.96
C ASP A 121 -6.24 14.89 52.94
N LEU A 122 -5.17 15.52 52.46
CA LEU A 122 -4.33 16.42 53.26
C LEU A 122 -5.06 17.71 53.64
N LEU A 123 -5.86 18.27 52.73
CA LEU A 123 -6.67 19.46 52.99
C LEU A 123 -7.75 19.18 54.05
N ASP A 124 -8.43 18.03 53.96
CA ASP A 124 -9.42 17.60 54.94
C ASP A 124 -8.79 17.42 56.33
N ALA A 125 -7.60 16.81 56.42
CA ALA A 125 -6.89 16.65 57.68
C ALA A 125 -6.46 17.99 58.32
N LEU A 126 -6.08 18.97 57.50
CA LEU A 126 -5.75 20.32 57.98
C LEU A 126 -7.00 21.05 58.50
N ALA A 127 -8.14 20.93 57.80
CA ALA A 127 -9.40 21.53 58.22
C ALA A 127 -9.87 20.98 59.58
N GLN A 128 -9.74 19.67 59.81
CA GLN A 128 -10.09 19.03 61.09
C GLN A 128 -9.24 19.58 62.25
N ARG A 129 -7.93 19.74 62.06
CA ARG A 129 -7.03 20.29 63.09
C ARG A 129 -7.31 21.74 63.46
N GLN A 130 -7.84 22.54 62.54
CA GLN A 130 -8.19 23.93 62.83
C GLN A 130 -9.55 24.08 63.55
N GLY A 131 -10.46 23.11 63.40
CA GLY A 131 -11.77 23.11 64.05
C GLY A 131 -11.76 22.68 65.53
N GLU A 132 -10.77 21.88 65.96
CA GLU A 132 -10.66 21.39 67.34
C GLU A 132 -10.05 22.41 68.33
N GLY A 133 -9.59 23.58 67.84
CA GLY A 133 -8.92 24.62 68.62
C GLY A 133 -9.77 25.84 69.00
N SER A 134 -11.09 25.82 68.77
CA SER A 134 -12.06 26.86 69.17
C SER A 134 -13.01 26.35 70.24
#